data_AF-A0A3L6FF97-F1
#
_entry.id   AF-A0A3L6FF97-F1
#
_cell.length_a   1.000
_cell.length_b   1.000
_cell.length_c   1.000
_cell.angle_alpha   90.00
_cell.angle_beta   90.00
_cell.angle_gamma   90.00
#
_symmetry.space_group_name_H-M   'P 1'
#
loop_
_entity.id
_entity.type
_entity.pdbx_description
1 polymer ?
#
loop_
_entity_poly.entity_id
_entity_poly.type
_entity_poly.pdbx_seq_one_letter_code
_entity_poly.pdbx_strand_id
1 'polypeptide(L)'
;MATGGGNEQPPAEAEPLELVLFQVAECYVYLIPPRKTAASYRADEWNVNKWAWEGALKVVSKGEECIIKLEDKKTGELYARAFLREGEPHPVEPVIDSSRYFVLRVEENIGDDCLSIVFSNAERAVPFH
;
A
#
# COMPACT_ATOMS: atom_id res chain seq x y z
N MET A 1 60.82 2.26 5.08
CA MET A 1 60.03 1.53 6.09
C MET A 1 58.62 2.09 6.08
N ALA A 2 57.65 1.19 6.19
CA ALA A 2 56.24 1.37 6.56
C ALA A 2 55.31 2.21 5.64
N THR A 3 54.56 1.44 4.85
CA THR A 3 53.20 1.63 4.34
C THR A 3 52.21 2.23 5.34
N GLY A 4 51.21 2.96 4.84
CA GLY A 4 49.99 3.29 5.57
C GLY A 4 48.93 3.94 4.68
N GLY A 5 48.30 3.14 3.82
CA GLY A 5 47.16 3.59 3.01
C GLY A 5 45.96 3.90 3.89
N GLY A 6 45.47 5.14 3.85
CA GLY A 6 44.17 5.52 4.35
C GLY A 6 43.12 5.11 3.31
N ASN A 7 42.34 4.09 3.62
CA ASN A 7 41.17 3.71 2.83
C ASN A 7 40.06 4.73 3.13
N GLU A 8 40.02 5.82 2.37
CA GLU A 8 38.89 6.75 2.33
C GLU A 8 37.74 6.05 1.61
N GLN A 9 37.00 5.23 2.35
CA GLN A 9 35.68 4.79 1.92
C GLN A 9 34.81 6.05 1.76
N PRO A 10 34.27 6.33 0.56
CA PRO A 10 33.26 7.37 0.44
C PRO A 10 32.11 7.02 1.39
N PRO A 11 31.45 8.00 2.02
CA PRO A 11 30.25 7.73 2.80
C PRO A 11 29.32 7.00 1.84
N ALA A 12 28.89 5.80 2.23
CA ALA A 12 27.84 5.11 1.51
C ALA A 12 26.70 6.12 1.41
N GLU A 13 26.53 6.69 0.22
CA GLU A 13 25.35 7.43 -0.17
C GLU A 13 24.22 6.49 0.22
N ALA A 14 23.53 6.84 1.30
CA ALA A 14 22.56 5.96 1.91
C ALA A 14 21.43 5.85 0.89
N GLU A 15 21.55 4.87 -0.01
CA GLU A 15 20.48 4.46 -0.89
C GLU A 15 19.26 4.37 0.01
N PRO A 16 18.20 5.16 -0.25
CA PRO A 16 17.10 5.32 0.69
C PRO A 16 16.58 3.93 1.02
N LEU A 17 16.83 3.50 2.26
CA LEU A 17 16.54 2.15 2.71
C LEU A 17 15.02 1.95 2.60
N GLU A 18 14.60 1.09 1.66
CA GLU A 18 13.21 0.65 1.60
C GLU A 18 12.96 -0.31 2.77
N LEU A 19 12.30 0.19 3.81
CA LEU A 19 11.96 -0.58 5.00
C LEU A 19 10.55 -1.14 4.85
N VAL A 20 10.42 -2.47 4.84
CA VAL A 20 9.09 -3.10 4.89
C VAL A 20 8.51 -2.87 6.29
N LEU A 21 7.58 -1.92 6.39
CA LEU A 21 6.88 -1.63 7.65
C LEU A 21 5.85 -2.72 7.94
N PHE A 22 5.18 -3.19 6.90
CA PHE A 22 4.07 -4.12 7.04
C PHE A 22 3.97 -5.03 5.82
N GLN A 23 3.67 -6.30 6.04
CA GLN A 23 3.35 -7.20 4.95
C GLN A 23 2.29 -8.22 5.39
N VAL A 24 1.42 -8.56 4.47
CA VAL A 24 0.29 -9.46 4.69
C VAL A 24 0.23 -10.42 3.54
N ALA A 25 0.29 -11.72 3.85
CA ALA A 25 0.27 -12.77 2.85
C ALA A 25 -1.11 -13.01 2.23
N GLU A 26 -2.18 -12.44 2.82
CA GLU A 26 -3.57 -12.60 2.40
C GLU A 26 -4.30 -11.26 2.48
N CYS A 27 -4.52 -10.66 1.31
CA CYS A 27 -5.34 -9.48 1.13
C CYS A 27 -6.31 -9.69 -0.03
N TYR A 28 -7.46 -9.04 0.06
CA TYR A 28 -8.49 -9.11 -0.98
C TYR A 28 -8.80 -7.71 -1.46
N VAL A 29 -8.82 -7.54 -2.77
CA VAL A 29 -9.06 -6.27 -3.43
C VAL A 29 -10.43 -6.29 -4.07
N TYR A 30 -11.23 -5.28 -3.78
CA TYR A 30 -12.54 -5.06 -4.38
C TYR A 30 -12.49 -3.79 -5.22
N LEU A 31 -12.96 -3.88 -6.46
CA LEU A 31 -13.07 -2.71 -7.33
C LEU A 31 -14.34 -1.96 -6.97
N ILE A 32 -14.20 -0.70 -6.54
CA ILE A 32 -15.33 0.21 -6.44
C ILE A 32 -15.45 0.94 -7.77
N PRO A 33 -16.64 0.93 -8.40
CA PRO A 33 -16.89 1.79 -9.55
C PRO A 33 -16.70 3.27 -9.18
N PRO A 34 -16.13 4.11 -10.08
CA PRO A 34 -15.94 5.52 -9.83
C PRO A 34 -17.28 6.20 -9.52
N ARG A 35 -17.38 6.84 -8.36
CA ARG A 35 -18.62 7.46 -7.88
C ARG A 35 -18.83 8.83 -8.54
N LYS A 36 -20.10 9.18 -8.76
CA LYS A 36 -20.53 10.54 -9.14
C LYS A 36 -20.72 11.48 -7.95
N THR A 37 -20.67 10.99 -6.71
CA THR A 37 -21.02 11.78 -5.52
C THR A 37 -20.08 11.47 -4.35
N ALA A 38 -19.71 12.52 -3.60
CA ALA A 38 -18.77 12.49 -2.47
C ALA A 38 -19.35 11.88 -1.18
N ALA A 39 -20.04 10.75 -1.27
CA ALA A 39 -20.54 10.01 -0.11
C ALA A 39 -19.46 9.06 0.42
N SER A 40 -19.29 9.02 1.74
CA SER A 40 -18.36 8.11 2.44
C SER A 40 -18.56 6.65 2.03
N TYR A 41 -17.48 5.89 1.94
CA TYR A 41 -17.52 4.48 1.54
C TYR A 41 -18.25 3.62 2.59
N ARG A 42 -19.34 2.95 2.20
CA ARG A 42 -20.04 1.94 3.02
C ARG A 42 -19.94 0.55 2.43
N ALA A 43 -19.67 -0.46 3.28
CA ALA A 43 -19.53 -1.85 2.86
C ALA A 43 -20.73 -2.45 2.13
N ASP A 44 -21.91 -1.86 2.30
CA ASP A 44 -23.14 -2.22 1.58
C ASP A 44 -23.12 -1.78 0.09
N GLU A 45 -22.29 -0.81 -0.28
CA GLU A 45 -22.26 -0.24 -1.63
C GLU A 45 -21.42 -1.04 -2.63
N TRP A 46 -20.65 -2.03 -2.18
CA TRP A 46 -19.88 -2.93 -3.05
C TRP A 46 -20.12 -4.38 -2.67
N ASN A 47 -19.80 -5.28 -3.59
CA ASN A 47 -20.03 -6.70 -3.37
C ASN A 47 -18.90 -7.31 -2.53
N VAL A 48 -19.01 -7.24 -1.20
CA VAL A 48 -18.03 -7.83 -0.24
C VAL A 48 -17.82 -9.34 -0.43
N ASN A 49 -18.75 -10.04 -1.09
CA ASN A 49 -18.63 -11.47 -1.37
C ASN A 49 -17.83 -11.76 -2.66
N LYS A 50 -17.53 -10.75 -3.48
CA LYS A 50 -16.82 -10.92 -4.76
C LYS A 50 -15.63 -9.98 -4.83
N TRP A 51 -14.45 -10.48 -4.46
CA TRP A 51 -13.20 -9.76 -4.69
C TRP A 51 -12.85 -9.78 -6.18
N ALA A 52 -12.24 -8.69 -6.64
CA ALA A 52 -11.70 -8.57 -7.98
C ALA A 52 -10.31 -9.23 -8.08
N TRP A 53 -9.54 -9.17 -6.99
CA TRP A 53 -8.21 -9.74 -6.93
C TRP A 53 -7.87 -10.18 -5.50
N GLU A 54 -6.99 -11.17 -5.37
CA GLU A 54 -6.47 -11.67 -4.09
C GLU A 54 -4.96 -11.79 -4.19
N GLY A 55 -4.26 -11.47 -3.12
CA GLY A 55 -2.80 -11.58 -3.11
C GLY A 55 -2.21 -11.17 -1.78
N ALA A 56 -1.00 -10.63 -1.83
CA ALA A 56 -0.26 -10.11 -0.69
C ALA A 56 -0.20 -8.58 -0.74
N LEU A 57 -0.37 -7.94 0.43
CA LEU A 57 -0.17 -6.50 0.59
C LEU A 57 1.16 -6.27 1.28
N LYS A 58 1.98 -5.37 0.74
CA LYS A 58 3.27 -4.98 1.31
C LYS A 58 3.33 -3.46 1.42
N VAL A 59 3.60 -2.95 2.61
CA VAL A 59 3.83 -1.54 2.89
C VAL A 59 5.31 -1.35 3.12
N VAL A 60 5.93 -0.49 2.31
CA VAL A 60 7.34 -0.14 2.43
C VAL A 60 7.47 1.35 2.69
N SER A 61 8.32 1.74 3.63
CA SER A 61 8.74 3.12 3.84
C SER A 61 9.98 3.37 3.03
N LYS A 62 9.99 4.45 2.24
CA LYS A 62 11.15 4.91 1.50
C LYS A 62 11.44 6.35 1.93
N GLY A 63 12.37 6.51 2.87
CA GLY A 63 12.63 7.81 3.48
C GLY A 63 11.40 8.31 4.24
N GLU A 64 10.82 9.43 3.78
CA GLU A 64 9.64 10.09 4.35
C GLU A 64 8.32 9.65 3.68
N GLU A 65 8.38 8.88 2.59
CA GLU A 65 7.19 8.41 1.87
C GLU A 65 6.90 6.94 2.21
N CYS A 66 5.63 6.60 2.42
CA CYS A 66 5.20 5.21 2.54
C CYS A 66 4.58 4.75 1.23
N ILE A 67 4.82 3.50 0.83
CA ILE A 67 4.38 2.94 -0.45
C ILE A 67 3.68 1.63 -0.15
N ILE A 68 2.42 1.54 -0.52
CA ILE A 68 1.61 0.34 -0.40
C ILE A 68 1.64 -0.36 -1.75
N LYS A 69 2.18 -1.58 -1.79
CA LYS A 69 2.32 -2.44 -2.96
C LYS A 69 1.39 -3.64 -2.78
N LEU A 70 0.55 -3.91 -3.77
CA LEU A 70 -0.29 -5.10 -3.85
C LEU A 70 0.39 -6.05 -4.83
N GLU A 71 0.85 -7.19 -4.35
CA GLU A 71 1.62 -8.18 -5.10
C GLU A 71 0.89 -9.52 -5.09
N ASP A 72 0.86 -10.23 -6.21
CA ASP A 72 0.19 -11.52 -6.26
C ASP A 72 0.94 -12.55 -5.40
N LYS A 73 0.23 -13.28 -4.53
CA LYS A 73 0.88 -14.25 -3.63
C LYS A 73 1.53 -15.41 -4.39
N LYS A 74 1.01 -15.76 -5.57
CA LYS A 74 1.47 -16.90 -6.38
C LYS A 74 2.59 -16.50 -7.33
N THR A 75 2.48 -15.36 -8.00
CA THR A 75 3.45 -14.92 -9.02
C THR A 75 4.43 -13.87 -8.51
N GLY A 76 4.09 -13.15 -7.43
CA GLY A 76 4.84 -11.98 -6.98
C GLY A 76 4.68 -10.76 -7.89
N GLU A 77 3.71 -10.78 -8.83
CA GLU A 77 3.49 -9.69 -9.76
C GLU A 77 2.79 -8.51 -9.07
N LEU A 78 3.31 -7.29 -9.28
CA LEU A 78 2.71 -6.08 -8.74
C LEU A 78 1.38 -5.80 -9.44
N TYR A 79 0.29 -5.93 -8.71
CA TYR A 79 -1.06 -5.64 -9.20
C TYR A 79 -1.38 -4.14 -9.13
N ALA A 80 -1.04 -3.50 -8.02
CA ALA A 80 -1.22 -2.06 -7.86
C ALA A 80 -0.26 -1.47 -6.83
N ARG A 81 -0.02 -0.18 -6.90
CA ARG A 81 0.69 0.55 -5.84
C ARG A 81 0.06 1.91 -5.54
N ALA A 82 0.23 2.34 -4.31
CA ALA A 82 -0.19 3.65 -3.82
C ALA A 82 0.96 4.30 -3.04
N PHE A 83 1.12 5.60 -3.19
CA PHE A 83 2.11 6.39 -2.46
C PHE A 83 1.38 7.20 -1.39
N LEU A 84 1.88 7.13 -0.17
CA LEU A 84 1.43 7.84 1.00
C LEU A 84 2.47 8.93 1.29
N ARG A 85 2.12 10.16 0.95
CA ARG A 85 2.93 11.36 1.12
C ARG A 85 2.38 12.21 2.25
N GLU A 86 3.25 12.67 3.13
CA GLU A 86 2.88 13.65 4.15
C GLU A 86 2.54 14.99 3.48
N GLY A 87 1.25 15.37 3.52
CA GLY A 87 0.74 16.62 2.93
C GLY A 87 -0.29 16.45 1.81
N GLU A 88 -0.42 15.25 1.25
CA GLU A 88 -1.51 14.88 0.33
C GLU A 88 -2.65 14.18 1.09
N PRO A 89 -3.89 14.15 0.55
CA PRO A 89 -4.95 13.35 1.15
C PRO A 89 -4.48 11.90 1.28
N HIS A 90 -4.67 11.32 2.47
CA HIS A 90 -4.24 9.96 2.74
C HIS A 90 -4.87 9.04 1.70
N PRO A 91 -4.08 8.28 0.91
CA PRO A 91 -4.62 7.36 -0.09
C PRO A 91 -5.43 6.23 0.56
N VAL A 92 -5.33 6.06 1.87
CA VAL A 92 -6.10 5.09 2.64
C VAL A 92 -7.23 5.81 3.38
N GLU A 93 -8.47 5.48 3.03
CA GLU A 93 -9.66 5.96 3.74
C GLU A 93 -10.35 4.80 4.47
N PRO A 94 -10.60 4.90 5.78
CA PRO A 94 -11.32 3.87 6.51
C PRO A 94 -12.81 3.84 6.13
N VAL A 95 -13.38 2.65 6.05
CA VAL A 95 -14.81 2.46 5.78
C VAL A 95 -15.62 2.75 7.05
N ILE A 96 -16.60 3.65 6.94
CA ILE A 96 -17.34 4.17 8.11
C ILE A 96 -18.17 3.10 8.84
N ASP A 97 -18.60 2.07 8.13
CA ASP A 97 -19.47 1.02 8.66
C ASP A 97 -18.69 -0.20 9.14
N SER A 98 -17.38 -0.23 8.88
CA SER A 98 -16.55 -1.40 9.16
C SER A 98 -15.08 -1.05 9.23
N SER A 99 -14.52 -1.15 10.43
CA SER A 99 -13.07 -0.97 10.69
C SER A 99 -12.18 -2.04 10.07
N ARG A 100 -12.75 -3.03 9.37
CA ARG A 100 -12.02 -4.10 8.69
C ARG A 100 -11.74 -3.81 7.22
N TYR A 101 -12.39 -2.81 6.64
CA TYR A 101 -12.21 -2.44 5.23
C TYR A 101 -11.54 -1.07 5.13
N PHE A 102 -10.58 -0.99 4.23
CA PHE A 102 -9.86 0.24 3.91
C PHE A 102 -9.94 0.47 2.42
N VAL A 103 -10.32 1.68 2.03
CA VAL A 103 -10.30 2.09 0.63
C VAL A 103 -8.91 2.63 0.33
N LEU A 104 -8.20 1.94 -0.55
CA LEU A 104 -6.92 2.38 -1.07
C LEU A 104 -7.13 3.04 -2.43
N ARG A 105 -6.79 4.32 -2.51
CA ARG A 105 -6.58 5.02 -3.76
C ARG A 105 -5.23 4.62 -4.31
N VAL A 106 -5.26 3.74 -5.30
CA VAL A 106 -4.08 3.34 -6.07
C VAL A 106 -3.80 4.41 -7.12
N GLU A 107 -2.54 4.84 -7.21
CA GLU A 107 -2.12 5.82 -8.23
C GLU A 107 -1.66 5.13 -9.51
N GLU A 108 -1.11 3.92 -9.38
CA GLU A 108 -0.71 3.11 -10.53
C GLU A 108 -1.46 1.78 -10.46
N ASN A 109 -2.50 1.69 -11.30
CA ASN A 109 -3.21 0.46 -11.58
C ASN A 109 -3.11 0.14 -13.07
N ILE A 110 -3.18 -1.16 -13.38
CA ILE A 110 -3.17 -1.67 -14.76
C ILE A 110 -4.52 -1.41 -15.47
N GLY A 111 -5.54 -0.91 -14.75
CA GLY A 111 -6.85 -0.51 -15.26
C GLY A 111 -7.22 0.93 -14.86
N ASP A 112 -7.75 1.66 -15.84
CA ASP A 112 -8.20 3.06 -15.79
C ASP A 112 -9.17 3.31 -14.60
N ASP A 113 -8.81 4.23 -13.71
CA ASP A 113 -9.72 4.93 -12.77
C ASP A 113 -10.52 4.09 -11.73
N CYS A 114 -9.89 3.09 -11.10
CA CYS A 114 -10.55 2.26 -10.08
C CYS A 114 -10.00 2.48 -8.65
N LEU A 115 -10.87 2.96 -7.75
CA LEU A 115 -10.63 2.92 -6.30
C LEU A 115 -10.71 1.48 -5.80
N SER A 116 -9.68 1.03 -5.09
CA SER A 116 -9.51 -0.37 -4.70
C SER A 116 -9.71 -0.51 -3.20
N ILE A 117 -10.71 -1.27 -2.75
CA ILE A 117 -10.82 -1.59 -1.32
C ILE A 117 -9.91 -2.75 -1.04
N VAL A 118 -9.00 -2.57 -0.11
CA VAL A 118 -8.16 -3.65 0.37
C VAL A 118 -8.71 -4.12 1.71
N PHE A 119 -9.07 -5.40 1.76
CA PHE A 119 -9.25 -6.11 3.01
C PHE A 119 -7.89 -6.62 3.46
N SER A 120 -7.40 -6.04 4.55
CA SER A 120 -6.35 -6.64 5.35
C SER A 120 -6.97 -7.04 6.67
N ASN A 121 -6.67 -8.23 7.18
CA ASN A 121 -7.17 -8.66 8.49
C ASN A 121 -6.69 -7.62 9.54
N ALA A 122 -7.58 -6.70 9.89
CA ALA A 122 -7.26 -5.39 10.46
C ALA A 122 -6.74 -5.46 11.92
N GLU A 123 -6.61 -6.65 12.49
CA GLU A 123 -5.90 -6.86 13.75
C GLU A 123 -4.42 -6.43 13.68
N ARG A 124 -3.86 -6.24 12.48
CA ARG A 124 -2.45 -5.84 12.28
C ARG A 124 -2.21 -4.57 11.46
N ALA A 125 -3.25 -3.95 10.90
CA ALA A 125 -3.12 -2.70 10.10
C ALA A 125 -2.93 -1.44 10.97
N VAL A 126 -2.34 -1.62 12.15
CA VAL A 126 -2.18 -0.61 13.22
C VAL A 126 -1.11 0.47 12.98
N PRO A 127 -0.22 0.48 11.96
CA PRO A 127 0.78 1.55 11.89
C PRO A 127 0.29 2.86 11.24
N PHE A 128 -0.97 2.98 10.84
CA PHE A 128 -1.48 4.17 10.12
C PHE A 128 -2.21 5.21 11.01
N HIS A 129 -2.03 5.16 12.34
CA HIS A 129 -2.61 6.12 13.29
C HIS A 129 -1.56 7.05 13.91
#